data_AF-A0A1H9AYX6-F1
#
_entry.id   AF-A0A1H9AYX6-F1
#
_cell.length_a   1.000
_cell.length_b   1.000
_cell.length_c   1.000
_cell.angle_alpha   90.00
_cell.angle_beta   90.00
_cell.angle_gamma   90.00
#
_symmetry.space_group_name_H-M   'P 1'
#
loop_
_entity.id
_entity.type
_entity.pdbx_description
1 polymer ?
#
loop_
_entity_poly.entity_id
_entity_poly.type
_entity_poly.pdbx_seq_one_letter_code
_entity_poly.pdbx_strand_id
1 'polypeptide(L)'
;MADTTVSAQPGWIILRSRARNSTMKTDTQTPPKSILALFFQLGGMVVPILLIWAWLVYSFAAQHIDSARQFTERGETTLATVVSKEYERKRTVDGEMFTLYLLDLRYETQAGEAISITQSVTVFEYNRIETGDTIDIIYLRDAPEIIEVTPGINAQRAMLLCVALAIVLALAICMTWVAARRAMDAIQARKLGTREEVALIEVRRKGLPILSRRVQLIWSESTGRAGQSMSRAKAKFGDFKPGDPLIVFHGDRRSWWAGDIGDRAP
;
A
#
# COMPACT_ATOMS: atom_id res chain seq x y z
N MET A 1 -1.84 -14.00 80.41
CA MET A 1 -2.41 -15.23 79.82
C MET A 1 -3.92 -15.06 79.74
N ALA A 2 -4.44 -14.79 78.55
CA ALA A 2 -5.86 -14.84 78.26
C ALA A 2 -6.00 -15.15 76.76
N ASP A 3 -6.41 -16.40 76.49
CA ASP A 3 -6.76 -16.91 75.16
C ASP A 3 -8.11 -16.35 74.74
N THR A 4 -8.18 -15.77 73.55
CA THR A 4 -9.44 -15.36 72.92
C THR A 4 -9.61 -16.13 71.62
N THR A 5 -10.24 -17.30 71.72
CA THR A 5 -10.70 -18.10 70.58
C THR A 5 -11.92 -17.44 69.94
N VAL A 6 -11.77 -16.92 68.72
CA VAL A 6 -12.88 -16.42 67.90
C VAL A 6 -13.33 -17.54 66.95
N SER A 7 -14.53 -18.04 67.18
CA SER A 7 -15.25 -19.02 66.35
C SER A 7 -15.83 -18.33 65.12
N ALA A 8 -15.41 -18.75 63.92
CA ALA A 8 -15.95 -18.28 62.65
C ALA A 8 -17.06 -19.22 62.16
N GLN A 9 -18.28 -18.69 62.01
CA GLN A 9 -19.39 -19.44 61.43
C GLN A 9 -19.35 -19.43 59.88
N PRO A 10 -19.65 -20.57 59.21
CA PRO A 10 -19.76 -20.64 57.76
C PRO A 10 -21.11 -20.10 57.29
N GLY A 11 -21.11 -18.87 56.75
CA GLY A 11 -22.25 -18.27 56.07
C GLY A 11 -22.44 -18.86 54.67
N TRP A 12 -23.50 -19.67 54.48
CA TRP A 12 -23.91 -20.16 53.18
C TRP A 12 -24.53 -19.03 52.35
N ILE A 13 -23.77 -18.48 51.41
CA ILE A 13 -24.27 -17.50 50.43
C ILE A 13 -25.10 -18.26 49.39
N ILE A 14 -26.42 -18.23 49.56
CA ILE A 14 -27.37 -18.71 48.55
C ILE A 14 -27.34 -17.73 47.38
N LEU A 15 -26.53 -18.04 46.37
CA LEU A 15 -26.54 -17.36 45.07
C LEU A 15 -27.88 -17.64 44.38
N ARG A 16 -28.87 -16.77 44.59
CA ARG A 16 -30.08 -16.74 43.76
C ARG A 16 -29.67 -16.45 42.32
N SER A 17 -29.63 -17.47 41.48
CA SER A 17 -29.50 -17.37 40.03
C SER A 17 -30.72 -16.61 39.50
N ARG A 18 -30.61 -15.28 39.42
CA ARG A 18 -31.60 -14.43 38.78
C ARG A 18 -31.53 -14.76 37.30
N ALA A 19 -32.43 -15.64 36.84
CA ALA A 19 -32.68 -15.90 35.43
C ALA A 19 -33.02 -14.56 34.77
N ARG A 20 -31.97 -13.93 34.24
CA ARG A 20 -32.08 -12.64 33.57
C ARG A 20 -32.67 -13.02 32.21
N ASN A 21 -33.95 -12.70 32.00
CA ASN A 21 -34.56 -12.71 30.68
C ASN A 21 -33.89 -11.60 29.85
N SER A 22 -32.65 -11.86 29.44
CA SER A 22 -31.98 -11.14 28.37
C SER A 22 -32.79 -11.45 27.13
N THR A 23 -33.69 -10.52 26.77
CA THR A 23 -34.21 -10.40 25.41
C THR A 23 -33.00 -10.44 24.49
N MET A 24 -32.72 -11.62 23.92
CA MET A 24 -31.69 -11.82 22.91
C MET A 24 -31.89 -10.69 21.91
N LYS A 25 -30.91 -9.78 21.80
CA LYS A 25 -30.84 -8.90 20.63
C LYS A 25 -30.76 -9.86 19.47
N THR A 26 -31.86 -10.01 18.74
CA THR A 26 -31.98 -10.96 17.64
C THR A 26 -30.86 -10.62 16.68
N ASP A 27 -29.86 -11.50 16.63
CA ASP A 27 -28.66 -11.30 15.84
C ASP A 27 -29.14 -11.09 14.41
N THR A 28 -28.95 -9.88 13.89
CA THR A 28 -29.48 -9.52 12.59
C THR A 28 -28.68 -10.32 11.58
N GLN A 29 -29.29 -11.40 11.04
CA GLN A 29 -28.62 -12.35 10.16
C GLN A 29 -27.95 -11.58 9.02
N THR A 30 -26.62 -11.47 9.07
CA THR A 30 -25.89 -10.72 8.06
C THR A 30 -25.75 -11.59 6.81
N PRO A 31 -26.11 -11.11 5.61
CA PRO A 31 -26.01 -11.90 4.40
C PRO A 31 -24.55 -12.30 4.14
N PRO A 32 -24.31 -13.49 3.53
CA PRO A 32 -22.97 -13.95 3.22
C PRO A 32 -22.28 -12.96 2.28
N LYS A 33 -21.08 -12.51 2.66
CA LYS A 33 -20.27 -11.63 1.81
C LYS A 33 -19.70 -12.40 0.62
N SER A 34 -19.60 -11.72 -0.52
CA SER A 34 -18.92 -12.23 -1.71
C SER A 34 -17.41 -12.36 -1.48
N ILE A 35 -16.77 -13.24 -2.25
CA ILE A 35 -15.32 -13.48 -2.16
C ILE A 35 -14.53 -12.20 -2.38
N LEU A 36 -14.94 -11.40 -3.38
CA LEU A 36 -14.33 -10.11 -3.69
C LEU A 36 -14.48 -9.11 -2.54
N ALA A 37 -15.66 -9.02 -1.93
CA ALA A 37 -15.86 -8.15 -0.78
C ALA A 37 -14.95 -8.53 0.39
N LEU A 38 -14.78 -9.83 0.67
CA LEU A 38 -13.86 -10.32 1.69
C LEU A 38 -12.40 -10.03 1.33
N PHE A 39 -12.00 -10.23 0.07
CA PHE A 39 -10.67 -9.92 -0.42
C PHE A 39 -10.30 -8.46 -0.17
N PHE A 40 -11.16 -7.52 -0.59
CA PHE A 40 -10.92 -6.09 -0.38
C PHE A 40 -10.94 -5.71 1.11
N GLN A 41 -11.86 -6.28 1.89
CA GLN A 41 -11.94 -6.02 3.34
C GLN A 41 -10.71 -6.55 4.10
N LEU A 42 -10.05 -7.60 3.60
CA LEU A 42 -8.88 -8.25 4.21
C LEU A 42 -7.53 -7.66 3.77
N GLY A 43 -7.55 -6.50 3.11
CA GLY A 43 -6.35 -5.77 2.69
C GLY A 43 -6.10 -5.79 1.18
N GLY A 44 -6.97 -6.45 0.40
CA GLY A 44 -6.89 -6.47 -1.06
C GLY A 44 -7.01 -5.10 -1.73
N MET A 45 -7.47 -4.07 -1.01
CA MET A 45 -7.55 -2.68 -1.51
C MET A 45 -6.19 -2.08 -1.88
N VAL A 46 -5.08 -2.57 -1.32
CA VAL A 46 -3.73 -2.10 -1.67
C VAL A 46 -3.34 -2.55 -3.08
N VAL A 47 -3.85 -3.68 -3.56
CA VAL A 47 -3.51 -4.25 -4.86
C VAL A 47 -3.88 -3.32 -6.03
N PRO A 48 -5.12 -2.82 -6.19
CA PRO A 48 -5.43 -1.91 -7.29
C PRO A 48 -4.61 -0.61 -7.25
N ILE A 49 -4.25 -0.11 -6.06
CA ILE A 49 -3.38 1.06 -5.92
C ILE A 49 -1.98 0.76 -6.48
N LEU A 50 -1.41 -0.39 -6.12
CA LEU A 50 -0.11 -0.83 -6.67
C LEU A 50 -0.17 -1.07 -8.18
N LEU A 51 -1.28 -1.60 -8.70
CA LEU A 51 -1.45 -1.81 -10.14
C LEU A 51 -1.56 -0.49 -10.91
N ILE A 52 -2.28 0.51 -10.37
CA ILE A 52 -2.31 1.86 -10.95
C ILE A 52 -0.90 2.47 -10.95
N TRP A 53 -0.16 2.32 -9.86
CA TRP A 53 1.20 2.82 -9.77
C TRP A 53 2.14 2.10 -10.76
N ALA A 54 2.02 0.77 -10.88
CA ALA A 54 2.75 -0.03 -11.86
C ALA A 54 2.45 0.44 -13.30
N TRP A 55 1.19 0.71 -13.61
CA TRP A 55 0.80 1.24 -14.92
C TRP A 55 1.46 2.59 -15.21
N LEU A 56 1.48 3.52 -14.25
CA LEU A 56 2.17 4.81 -14.41
C LEU A 56 3.67 4.62 -14.65
N VAL A 57 4.35 3.80 -13.84
CA VAL A 57 5.78 3.52 -14.00
C VAL A 57 6.06 2.87 -15.36
N TYR A 58 5.21 1.95 -15.82
CA TYR A 58 5.30 1.33 -17.13
C TYR A 58 5.19 2.37 -18.26
N SER A 59 4.24 3.31 -18.17
CA SER A 59 4.08 4.37 -19.17
C SER A 59 5.33 5.24 -19.30
N PHE A 60 5.95 5.63 -18.19
CA PHE A 60 7.22 6.36 -18.23
C PHE A 60 8.38 5.51 -18.76
N ALA A 61 8.45 4.23 -18.39
CA ALA A 61 9.47 3.32 -18.89
C ALA A 61 9.38 3.14 -20.41
N ALA A 62 8.16 2.97 -20.93
CA ALA A 62 7.91 2.80 -22.37
C ALA A 62 8.43 3.99 -23.19
N GLN A 63 8.20 5.22 -22.72
CA GLN A 63 8.73 6.42 -23.38
C GLN A 63 10.27 6.39 -23.48
N HIS A 64 10.96 6.05 -22.39
CA HIS A 64 12.43 5.97 -22.40
C HIS A 64 12.98 4.79 -23.20
N ILE A 65 12.27 3.66 -23.25
CA ILE A 65 12.64 2.52 -24.09
C ILE A 65 12.56 2.91 -25.57
N ASP A 66 11.48 3.58 -25.97
CA ASP A 66 11.30 4.03 -27.35
C ASP A 66 12.36 5.08 -27.73
N SER A 67 12.65 6.05 -26.86
CA SER A 67 13.74 7.00 -27.08
C SER A 67 15.09 6.29 -27.20
N ALA A 68 15.43 5.39 -26.27
CA ALA A 68 16.69 4.64 -26.31
C ALA A 68 16.84 3.82 -27.59
N ARG A 69 15.75 3.20 -28.06
CA ARG A 69 15.71 2.48 -29.34
C ARG A 69 15.96 3.41 -30.52
N GLN A 70 15.32 4.58 -30.55
CA GLN A 70 15.53 5.58 -31.61
C GLN A 70 16.99 6.05 -31.65
N PHE A 71 17.60 6.33 -30.50
CA PHE A 71 19.02 6.72 -30.43
C PHE A 71 19.96 5.57 -30.83
N THR A 72 19.62 4.32 -30.52
CA THR A 72 20.44 3.17 -30.93
C THR A 72 20.37 2.92 -32.44
N GLU A 73 19.18 3.08 -33.04
CA GLU A 73 18.96 2.79 -34.46
C GLU A 73 19.31 3.97 -35.39
N ARG A 74 19.11 5.22 -34.92
CA ARG A 74 19.16 6.43 -35.76
C ARG A 74 19.98 7.57 -35.15
N GLY A 75 20.61 7.33 -34.01
CA GLY A 75 21.47 8.32 -33.36
C GLY A 75 22.77 8.51 -34.14
N GLU A 76 23.17 9.76 -34.32
CA GLU A 76 24.46 10.14 -34.87
C GLU A 76 25.26 10.90 -33.82
N THR A 77 26.54 10.54 -33.67
CA THR A 77 27.45 11.23 -32.76
C THR A 77 28.03 12.46 -33.44
N THR A 78 28.09 13.57 -32.71
CA THR A 78 28.78 14.81 -33.13
C THR A 78 29.35 15.53 -31.91
N LEU A 79 30.19 16.52 -32.17
CA LEU A 79 30.78 17.38 -31.16
C LEU A 79 29.96 18.66 -31.02
N ALA A 80 29.45 18.92 -29.82
CA ALA A 80 28.75 20.16 -29.48
C ALA A 80 29.64 21.08 -28.66
N THR A 81 29.68 22.36 -29.04
CA THR A 81 30.31 23.42 -28.26
C THR A 81 29.30 24.00 -27.28
N VAL A 82 29.70 24.13 -26.02
CA VAL A 82 28.88 24.74 -24.96
C VAL A 82 28.99 26.25 -25.09
N VAL A 83 27.93 26.89 -25.57
CA VAL A 83 27.89 28.34 -25.80
C VAL A 83 27.66 29.09 -24.48
N SER A 84 26.78 28.56 -23.64
CA SER A 84 26.31 29.24 -22.44
C SER A 84 25.84 28.21 -21.40
N LYS A 85 25.85 28.65 -20.14
CA LYS A 85 25.39 27.88 -18.98
C LYS A 85 24.41 28.73 -18.18
N GLU A 86 23.18 28.26 -18.07
CA GLU A 86 22.14 28.97 -17.32
C GLU A 86 21.55 28.06 -16.24
N TYR A 87 20.93 28.66 -15.24
CA TYR A 87 20.10 27.91 -14.30
C TYR A 87 18.84 28.69 -13.98
N GLU A 88 17.73 27.97 -13.88
CA GLU A 88 16.42 28.56 -13.61
C GLU A 88 15.88 28.00 -12.29
N ARG A 89 15.58 28.87 -11.32
CA ARG A 89 14.91 28.48 -10.08
C ARG A 89 13.41 28.58 -10.25
N LYS A 90 12.73 27.44 -10.29
CA LYS A 90 11.26 27.36 -10.34
C LYS A 90 10.68 27.04 -8.98
N ARG A 91 9.48 27.55 -8.73
CA ARG A 91 8.67 27.23 -7.55
C ARG A 91 7.57 26.25 -7.98
N THR A 92 7.50 25.10 -7.31
CA THR A 92 6.43 24.12 -7.47
C THR A 92 5.12 24.68 -6.87
N VAL A 93 3.97 24.09 -7.21
CA VAL A 93 2.66 24.49 -6.67
C VAL A 93 2.64 24.46 -5.12
N ASP A 94 3.40 23.54 -4.52
CA ASP A 94 3.51 23.39 -3.06
C ASP A 94 4.50 24.36 -2.39
N GLY A 95 5.09 25.29 -3.16
CA GLY A 95 6.04 26.29 -2.66
C GLY A 95 7.49 25.81 -2.58
N GLU A 96 7.76 24.53 -2.88
CA GLU A 96 9.12 23.99 -2.98
C GLU A 96 9.88 24.63 -4.14
N MET A 97 11.16 24.95 -3.93
CA MET A 97 12.03 25.51 -4.96
C MET A 97 12.86 24.40 -5.58
N PHE A 98 12.89 24.32 -6.91
CA PHE A 98 13.81 23.45 -7.66
C PHE A 98 14.63 24.25 -8.66
N THR A 99 15.84 23.80 -8.93
CA THR A 99 16.77 24.46 -9.88
C THR A 99 16.91 23.57 -11.11
N LEU A 100 16.57 24.10 -12.29
CA LEU A 100 16.92 23.50 -13.57
C LEU A 100 18.29 24.00 -13.99
N TYR A 101 19.15 23.10 -14.46
CA TYR A 101 20.45 23.42 -15.01
C TYR A 101 20.38 23.26 -16.52
N LEU A 102 20.63 24.34 -17.26
CA LEU A 102 20.45 24.43 -18.70
C LEU A 102 21.81 24.67 -19.36
N LEU A 103 22.09 23.94 -20.43
CA LEU A 103 23.24 24.17 -21.30
C LEU A 103 22.74 24.63 -22.67
N ASP A 104 23.27 25.74 -23.15
CA ASP A 104 23.10 26.12 -24.55
C ASP A 104 24.20 25.49 -25.37
N LEU A 105 23.82 24.59 -26.25
CA LEU A 105 24.71 23.79 -27.06
C LEU A 105 24.58 24.21 -28.52
N ARG A 106 25.72 24.30 -29.21
CA ARG A 106 25.78 24.51 -30.66
C ARG A 106 26.61 23.41 -31.31
N TYR A 107 26.08 22.83 -32.37
CA TYR A 107 26.77 21.80 -33.15
C TYR A 107 26.35 21.87 -34.62
N GLU A 108 27.07 21.12 -35.45
CA GLU A 108 26.77 20.94 -36.86
C GLU A 108 26.38 19.48 -37.11
N THR A 109 25.29 19.24 -37.84
CA THR A 109 24.90 17.89 -38.26
C THR A 109 25.82 17.38 -39.37
N GLN A 110 25.78 16.08 -39.66
CA GLN A 110 26.51 15.51 -40.80
C GLN A 110 26.07 16.11 -42.15
N ALA A 111 24.89 16.72 -42.22
CA ALA A 111 24.39 17.42 -43.40
C ALA A 111 24.90 18.88 -43.53
N GLY A 112 25.70 19.35 -42.58
CA GLY A 112 26.21 20.73 -42.53
C GLY A 112 25.22 21.75 -41.95
N GLU A 113 24.16 21.28 -41.29
CA GLU A 113 23.18 22.17 -40.65
C GLU A 113 23.66 22.57 -39.26
N ALA A 114 23.76 23.87 -39.00
CA ALA A 114 24.13 24.41 -37.69
C ALA A 114 22.89 24.53 -36.78
N ILE A 115 22.93 23.86 -35.63
CA ILE A 115 21.83 23.81 -34.67
C ILE A 115 22.26 24.43 -33.35
N SER A 116 21.34 25.16 -32.72
CA SER A 116 21.50 25.69 -31.37
C SER A 116 20.33 25.22 -30.52
N ILE A 117 20.60 24.58 -29.39
CA ILE A 117 19.58 24.02 -28.51
C ILE A 117 19.91 24.25 -27.04
N THR A 118 18.89 24.58 -26.26
CA THR A 118 18.97 24.63 -24.80
C THR A 118 18.51 23.30 -24.22
N GLN A 119 19.41 22.59 -23.54
CA GLN A 119 19.13 21.27 -22.98
C GLN A 119 19.26 21.28 -21.46
N SER A 120 18.29 20.65 -20.79
CA SER A 120 18.34 20.41 -19.34
C SER A 120 19.27 19.24 -19.02
N VAL A 121 20.21 19.46 -18.11
CA VAL A 121 21.21 18.48 -17.67
C VAL A 121 21.16 18.27 -16.16
N THR A 122 21.83 17.22 -15.69
CA THR A 122 21.99 16.99 -14.26
C THR A 122 22.96 18.01 -13.64
N VAL A 123 22.83 18.24 -12.33
CA VAL A 123 23.76 19.10 -11.57
C VAL A 123 25.22 18.64 -11.69
N PHE A 124 25.44 17.33 -11.81
CA PHE A 124 26.78 16.76 -11.97
C PHE A 124 27.38 17.12 -13.33
N GLU A 125 26.62 16.96 -14.42
CA GLU A 125 27.05 17.37 -15.77
C GLU A 125 27.27 18.87 -15.84
N TYR A 126 26.34 19.67 -15.30
CA TYR A 126 26.45 21.13 -15.28
C TYR A 126 27.72 21.61 -14.56
N ASN A 127 28.07 21.00 -13.43
CA ASN A 127 29.27 21.40 -12.68
C ASN A 127 30.58 20.92 -13.34
N ARG A 128 30.52 19.84 -14.14
CA ARG A 128 31.70 19.28 -14.81
C ARG A 128 32.07 20.00 -16.10
N ILE A 129 31.08 20.57 -16.79
CA ILE A 129 31.24 21.17 -18.12
C ILE A 129 31.43 22.69 -17.97
N GLU A 130 32.41 23.27 -18.67
CA GLU A 130 32.64 24.71 -18.74
C GLU A 130 32.13 25.32 -20.06
N THR A 131 31.89 26.63 -20.08
CA THR A 131 31.54 27.34 -21.32
C THR A 131 32.73 27.37 -22.26
N GLY A 132 32.51 27.02 -23.53
CA GLY A 132 33.56 26.83 -24.54
C GLY A 132 34.03 25.39 -24.65
N ASP A 133 33.67 24.50 -23.71
CA ASP A 133 33.98 23.08 -23.82
C ASP A 133 33.31 22.46 -25.05
N THR A 134 33.96 21.45 -25.60
CA THR A 134 33.40 20.58 -26.63
C THR A 134 33.05 19.24 -26.00
N ILE A 135 31.81 18.80 -26.18
CA ILE A 135 31.29 17.54 -25.62
C ILE A 135 30.73 16.65 -26.73
N ASP A 136 30.93 15.34 -26.60
CA ASP A 136 30.26 14.36 -27.46
C ASP A 136 28.78 14.32 -27.12
N ILE A 137 27.93 14.49 -28.14
CA ILE A 137 26.49 14.32 -28.04
C ILE A 137 26.00 13.34 -29.09
N ILE A 138 24.83 12.76 -28.88
CA ILE A 138 24.11 11.99 -29.90
C ILE A 138 22.84 12.75 -30.25
N TYR A 139 22.59 13.01 -31.53
CA TYR A 139 21.32 13.57 -32.01
C TYR A 139 20.58 12.57 -32.89
N LEU A 140 19.26 12.71 -33.02
CA LEU A 140 18.48 11.90 -33.95
C LEU A 140 18.55 12.49 -35.36
N ARG A 141 18.97 11.71 -36.37
CA ARG A 141 19.08 12.17 -37.76
C ARG A 141 17.78 12.80 -38.29
N ASP A 142 16.63 12.17 -38.00
CA ASP A 142 15.32 12.61 -38.49
C ASP A 142 14.73 13.79 -37.68
N ALA A 143 15.28 14.05 -36.49
CA ALA A 143 14.83 15.12 -35.59
C ALA A 143 16.04 15.69 -34.86
N PRO A 144 16.88 16.49 -35.53
CA PRO A 144 18.16 16.91 -34.99
C PRO A 144 18.06 17.64 -33.66
N GLU A 145 16.95 18.33 -33.36
CA GLU A 145 16.67 18.99 -32.08
C GLU A 145 16.54 18.02 -30.89
N ILE A 146 16.44 16.71 -31.10
CA ILE A 146 16.35 15.73 -30.02
C ILE A 146 17.72 15.12 -29.79
N ILE A 147 18.32 15.44 -28.64
CA ILE A 147 19.69 15.05 -28.30
C ILE A 147 19.79 14.26 -26.99
N GLU A 148 20.83 13.40 -26.90
CA GLU A 148 21.37 12.83 -25.68
C GLU A 148 22.74 13.44 -25.40
N VAL A 149 22.82 14.23 -24.31
CA VAL A 149 24.09 14.81 -23.84
C VAL A 149 24.98 13.74 -23.20
N THR A 150 24.38 12.78 -22.49
CA THR A 150 25.07 11.60 -21.98
C THR A 150 24.57 10.38 -22.75
N PRO A 151 25.43 9.75 -23.59
CA PRO A 151 25.08 8.56 -24.34
C PRO A 151 24.49 7.46 -23.46
N GLY A 152 23.31 6.98 -23.83
CA GLY A 152 22.64 5.86 -23.15
C GLY A 152 21.89 6.25 -21.88
N ILE A 153 21.73 7.54 -21.59
CA ILE A 153 20.97 8.00 -20.40
C ILE A 153 19.52 7.52 -20.44
N ASN A 154 18.88 7.49 -21.61
CA ASN A 154 17.51 6.96 -21.74
C ASN A 154 17.46 5.46 -21.47
N ALA A 155 18.46 4.69 -21.95
CA ALA A 155 18.54 3.25 -21.67
C ALA A 155 18.73 2.97 -20.17
N GLN A 156 19.58 3.75 -19.48
CA GLN A 156 19.77 3.64 -18.03
C GLN A 156 18.50 3.98 -17.25
N ARG A 157 17.80 5.07 -17.63
CA ARG A 157 16.51 5.46 -17.02
C ARG A 157 15.44 4.40 -17.25
N ALA A 158 15.33 3.87 -18.47
CA ALA A 158 14.44 2.77 -18.80
C ALA A 158 14.73 1.54 -17.94
N MET A 159 16.00 1.15 -17.80
CA MET A 159 16.40 0.02 -16.96
C MET A 159 16.01 0.22 -15.49
N LEU A 160 16.27 1.41 -14.93
CA LEU A 160 15.88 1.75 -13.56
C LEU A 160 14.36 1.66 -13.36
N LEU A 161 13.57 2.20 -14.29
CA LEU A 161 12.11 2.15 -14.26
C LEU A 161 11.58 0.72 -14.41
N CYS A 162 12.21 -0.11 -15.25
CA CYS A 162 11.88 -1.53 -15.38
C CYS A 162 12.12 -2.29 -14.07
N VAL A 163 13.22 -2.02 -13.36
CA VAL A 163 13.49 -2.61 -12.05
C VAL A 163 12.46 -2.15 -11.02
N ALA A 164 12.14 -0.85 -10.99
CA ALA A 164 11.10 -0.32 -10.11
C ALA A 164 9.74 -0.98 -10.39
N LEU A 165 9.36 -1.11 -11.66
CA LEU A 165 8.14 -1.79 -12.08
C LEU A 165 8.10 -3.25 -11.60
N ALA A 166 9.20 -3.99 -11.77
CA ALA A 166 9.30 -5.37 -11.32
C ALA A 166 9.08 -5.51 -9.80
N ILE A 167 9.66 -4.61 -8.99
CA ILE A 167 9.47 -4.57 -7.53
C ILE A 167 7.99 -4.34 -7.18
N VAL A 168 7.33 -3.40 -7.84
CA VAL A 168 5.91 -3.07 -7.58
C VAL A 168 5.01 -4.23 -7.92
N LEU A 169 5.23 -4.88 -9.06
CA LEU A 169 4.46 -6.05 -9.48
C LEU A 169 4.68 -7.22 -8.52
N ALA A 170 5.91 -7.44 -8.07
CA ALA A 170 6.20 -8.47 -7.05
C ALA A 170 5.45 -8.19 -5.74
N LEU A 171 5.42 -6.94 -5.27
CA LEU A 171 4.63 -6.54 -4.10
C LEU A 171 3.13 -6.75 -4.32
N ALA A 172 2.61 -6.38 -5.49
CA ALA A 172 1.20 -6.57 -5.83
C ALA A 172 0.80 -8.05 -5.82
N ILE A 173 1.65 -8.93 -6.39
CA ILE A 173 1.45 -10.39 -6.38
C ILE A 173 1.47 -10.92 -4.94
N CYS A 174 2.47 -10.54 -4.15
CA CYS A 174 2.58 -10.97 -2.75
C CYS A 174 1.36 -10.56 -1.92
N MET A 175 0.91 -9.31 -2.05
CA MET A 175 -0.26 -8.80 -1.35
C MET A 175 -1.55 -9.48 -1.81
N THR A 176 -1.69 -9.74 -3.12
CA THR A 176 -2.80 -10.51 -3.68
C THR A 176 -2.84 -11.91 -3.10
N TRP A 177 -1.71 -12.61 -3.06
CA TRP A 177 -1.59 -13.94 -2.50
C TRP A 177 -1.99 -13.98 -1.02
N VAL A 178 -1.48 -13.05 -0.20
CA VAL A 178 -1.81 -12.97 1.23
C VAL A 178 -3.29 -12.67 1.43
N ALA A 179 -3.86 -11.70 0.71
CA ALA A 179 -5.28 -11.34 0.82
C ALA A 179 -6.19 -12.48 0.35
N ALA A 180 -5.84 -13.14 -0.76
CA ALA A 180 -6.59 -14.27 -1.31
C ALA A 180 -6.59 -15.46 -0.34
N ARG A 181 -5.44 -15.85 0.22
CA ARG A 181 -5.38 -16.92 1.24
C ARG A 181 -6.26 -16.58 2.44
N ARG A 182 -6.16 -15.36 2.96
CA ARG A 182 -6.98 -14.91 4.09
C ARG A 182 -8.49 -14.95 3.77
N ALA A 183 -8.89 -14.57 2.56
CA ALA A 183 -10.28 -14.62 2.13
C ALA A 183 -10.79 -16.05 2.00
N MET A 184 -9.96 -16.96 1.44
CA MET A 184 -10.29 -18.38 1.35
C MET A 184 -10.42 -19.02 2.73
N ASP A 185 -9.51 -18.73 3.66
CA ASP A 185 -9.61 -19.20 5.06
C ASP A 185 -10.92 -18.74 5.72
N ALA A 186 -11.35 -17.49 5.44
CA ALA A 186 -12.61 -16.93 5.95
C ALA A 186 -13.83 -17.67 5.40
N ILE A 187 -13.81 -17.94 4.08
CA ILE A 187 -14.89 -18.65 3.39
C ILE A 187 -14.96 -20.11 3.88
N GLN A 188 -13.82 -20.76 4.05
CA GLN A 188 -13.75 -22.13 4.54
C GLN A 188 -14.26 -22.23 5.98
N ALA A 189 -13.84 -21.31 6.86
CA ALA A 189 -14.39 -21.24 8.22
C ALA A 189 -15.91 -21.03 8.22
N ARG A 190 -16.44 -20.15 7.36
CA ARG A 190 -17.89 -19.95 7.22
C ARG A 190 -18.62 -21.22 6.77
N LYS A 191 -18.09 -21.90 5.74
CA LYS A 191 -18.74 -23.05 5.09
C LYS A 191 -18.64 -24.34 5.90
N LEU A 192 -17.46 -24.62 6.45
CA LEU A 192 -17.14 -25.90 7.08
C LEU A 192 -16.82 -25.78 8.57
N GLY A 193 -16.52 -24.58 9.05
CA GLY A 193 -16.16 -24.36 10.44
C GLY A 193 -17.32 -24.59 11.40
N THR A 194 -16.97 -24.98 12.63
CA THR A 194 -17.90 -25.09 13.75
C THR A 194 -18.36 -23.68 14.15
N ARG A 195 -19.67 -23.52 14.30
CA ARG A 195 -20.30 -22.30 14.80
C ARG A 195 -20.35 -22.38 16.33
N GLU A 196 -19.76 -21.42 17.01
CA GLU A 196 -19.77 -21.33 18.47
C GLU A 196 -20.23 -19.93 18.90
N GLU A 197 -20.96 -19.87 20.01
CA GLU A 197 -21.32 -18.62 20.69
C GLU A 197 -20.30 -18.37 21.80
N VAL A 198 -19.55 -17.28 21.68
CA VAL A 198 -18.46 -16.92 22.59
C VAL A 198 -18.73 -15.58 23.25
N ALA A 199 -18.28 -15.40 24.50
CA ALA A 199 -18.41 -14.14 25.19
C ALA A 199 -17.34 -13.14 24.72
N LEU A 200 -17.77 -11.91 24.42
CA LEU A 200 -16.89 -10.79 24.17
C LEU A 200 -16.06 -10.46 25.43
N ILE A 201 -14.74 -10.45 25.34
CA ILE A 201 -13.87 -10.06 26.46
C ILE A 201 -13.65 -8.55 26.45
N GLU A 202 -13.21 -8.01 25.33
CA GLU A 202 -12.70 -6.63 25.27
C GLU A 202 -13.06 -5.98 23.94
N VAL A 203 -13.42 -4.69 24.01
CA VAL A 203 -13.51 -3.81 22.84
C VAL A 203 -12.24 -2.95 22.80
N ARG A 204 -11.24 -3.41 22.04
CA ARG A 204 -9.93 -2.76 21.96
C ARG A 204 -9.90 -1.67 20.89
N ARG A 205 -9.35 -0.50 21.21
CA ARG A 205 -9.08 0.56 20.21
C ARG A 205 -7.80 0.23 19.44
N LYS A 206 -7.81 0.37 18.11
CA LYS A 206 -6.64 0.09 17.26
C LYS A 206 -6.13 1.36 16.60
N GLY A 207 -4.87 1.73 16.90
CA GLY A 207 -4.17 2.88 16.31
C GLY A 207 -3.75 3.91 17.37
N LEU A 208 -3.25 5.06 16.91
CA LEU A 208 -2.85 6.17 17.80
C LEU A 208 -4.08 6.73 18.55
N PRO A 209 -4.00 6.98 19.86
CA PRO A 209 -5.16 7.33 20.70
C PRO A 209 -5.98 8.54 20.20
N ILE A 210 -5.32 9.49 19.55
CA ILE A 210 -5.89 10.76 19.08
C ILE A 210 -6.61 10.60 17.71
N LEU A 211 -6.21 9.63 16.90
CA LEU A 211 -6.70 9.43 15.52
C LEU A 211 -7.52 8.16 15.34
N SER A 212 -7.44 7.21 16.27
CA SER A 212 -8.08 5.90 16.09
C SER A 212 -9.57 5.97 16.34
N ARG A 213 -10.34 6.18 15.27
CA ARG A 213 -11.80 5.94 15.25
C ARG A 213 -12.15 4.46 15.08
N ARG A 214 -11.15 3.57 15.06
CA ARG A 214 -11.34 2.14 14.79
C ARG A 214 -11.19 1.30 16.06
N VAL A 215 -12.09 0.34 16.23
CA VAL A 215 -12.08 -0.62 17.33
C VAL A 215 -12.12 -2.05 16.78
N GLN A 216 -11.69 -3.00 17.61
CA GLN A 216 -11.71 -4.44 17.37
C GLN A 216 -12.36 -5.12 18.57
N LEU A 217 -13.17 -6.13 18.30
CA LEU A 217 -13.72 -7.03 19.30
C LEU A 217 -12.72 -8.15 19.56
N ILE A 218 -12.50 -8.51 20.82
CA ILE A 218 -11.62 -9.60 21.25
C ILE A 218 -12.44 -10.55 22.10
N TRP A 219 -12.45 -11.83 21.76
CA TRP A 219 -13.17 -12.88 22.49
C TRP A 219 -12.23 -14.02 22.86
N SER A 220 -12.64 -14.86 23.80
CA SER A 220 -11.99 -16.14 24.09
C SER A 220 -12.90 -17.27 23.69
N GLU A 221 -12.30 -18.25 23.04
CA GLU A 221 -12.91 -19.51 22.67
C GLU A 221 -12.89 -20.47 23.88
N SER A 222 -13.72 -21.51 23.85
CA SER A 222 -13.70 -22.59 24.84
C SER A 222 -12.37 -23.36 24.88
N THR A 223 -11.60 -23.31 23.79
CA THR A 223 -10.26 -23.88 23.69
C THR A 223 -9.16 -23.07 24.39
N GLY A 224 -9.49 -21.88 24.91
CA GLY A 224 -8.53 -20.93 25.48
C GLY A 224 -7.80 -20.06 24.46
N ARG A 225 -8.10 -20.21 23.15
CA ARG A 225 -7.59 -19.32 22.11
C ARG A 225 -8.35 -18.00 22.12
N ALA A 226 -7.63 -16.89 21.92
CA ALA A 226 -8.24 -15.58 21.73
C ALA A 226 -8.44 -15.30 20.24
N GLY A 227 -9.66 -14.92 19.85
CA GLY A 227 -9.97 -14.44 18.51
C GLY A 227 -10.14 -12.93 18.47
N GLN A 228 -10.07 -12.35 17.27
CA GLN A 228 -10.16 -10.90 17.07
C GLN A 228 -10.95 -10.55 15.81
N SER A 229 -11.80 -9.53 15.89
CA SER A 229 -12.53 -9.03 14.73
C SER A 229 -11.63 -8.19 13.82
N MET A 230 -12.08 -7.98 12.59
CA MET A 230 -11.56 -6.91 11.76
C MET A 230 -11.79 -5.55 12.42
N SER A 231 -10.89 -4.62 12.13
CA SER A 231 -10.96 -3.26 12.64
C SER A 231 -12.03 -2.48 11.89
N ARG A 232 -13.03 -1.93 12.59
CA ARG A 232 -14.08 -1.07 12.00
C ARG A 232 -14.30 0.19 12.82
N ALA A 233 -15.01 1.15 12.23
CA ALA A 233 -15.38 2.39 12.91
C ALA A 233 -16.17 2.10 14.20
N LYS A 234 -15.87 2.84 15.28
CA LYS A 234 -16.52 2.71 16.60
C LYS A 234 -18.04 2.72 16.53
N ALA A 235 -18.62 3.52 15.63
CA ALA A 235 -20.07 3.60 15.44
C ALA A 235 -20.73 2.24 15.09
N LYS A 236 -20.01 1.32 14.45
CA LYS A 236 -20.51 -0.04 14.14
C LYS A 236 -20.44 -1.00 15.34
N PHE A 237 -19.70 -0.63 16.38
CA PHE A 237 -19.46 -1.46 17.57
C PHE A 237 -19.96 -0.81 18.86
N GLY A 238 -20.62 0.35 18.79
CA GLY A 238 -20.95 1.18 19.95
C GLY A 238 -21.84 0.50 20.98
N ASP A 239 -22.56 -0.54 20.56
CA ASP A 239 -23.50 -1.28 21.38
C ASP A 239 -22.90 -2.48 22.11
N PHE A 240 -21.73 -2.96 21.66
CA PHE A 240 -21.12 -4.17 22.20
C PHE A 240 -20.40 -3.88 23.52
N LYS A 241 -20.65 -4.70 24.53
CA LYS A 241 -20.05 -4.64 25.86
C LYS A 241 -19.39 -5.97 26.20
N PRO A 242 -18.31 -5.97 27.02
CA PRO A 242 -17.77 -7.20 27.58
C PRO A 242 -18.87 -8.08 28.20
N GLY A 243 -18.87 -9.36 27.86
CA GLY A 243 -19.89 -10.35 28.22
C GLY A 243 -20.98 -10.55 27.18
N ASP A 244 -21.10 -9.68 26.17
CA ASP A 244 -22.08 -9.88 25.10
C ASP A 244 -21.73 -11.12 24.27
N PRO A 245 -22.72 -11.94 23.88
CA PRO A 245 -22.49 -13.10 23.05
C PRO A 245 -22.11 -12.68 21.62
N LEU A 246 -21.19 -13.44 21.02
CA LEU A 246 -20.76 -13.29 19.64
C LEU A 246 -20.79 -14.65 18.94
N ILE A 247 -21.36 -14.68 17.74
CA ILE A 247 -21.25 -15.85 16.87
C ILE A 247 -19.89 -15.81 16.16
N VAL A 248 -19.10 -16.87 16.35
CA VAL A 248 -17.81 -17.05 15.68
C VAL A 248 -17.77 -18.37 14.92
N PHE A 249 -17.03 -18.39 13.82
CA PHE A 249 -16.75 -19.57 13.02
C PHE A 249 -15.30 -19.97 13.19
N HIS A 250 -15.06 -21.21 13.58
CA HIS A 250 -13.72 -21.76 13.74
C HIS A 250 -13.10 -22.15 12.40
N GLY A 251 -12.00 -21.50 12.04
CA GLY A 251 -11.12 -21.94 10.96
C GLY A 251 -9.90 -22.69 11.51
N ASP A 252 -9.13 -23.31 10.61
CA ASP A 252 -7.93 -24.08 10.95
C ASP A 252 -6.91 -23.28 11.79
N ARG A 253 -6.67 -22.01 11.39
CA ARG A 253 -5.65 -21.15 12.01
C ARG A 253 -6.19 -20.04 12.92
N ARG A 254 -7.47 -19.69 12.77
CA ARG A 254 -8.11 -18.58 13.49
C ARG A 254 -9.63 -18.70 13.46
N SER A 255 -10.28 -18.15 14.47
CA SER A 255 -11.72 -17.90 14.44
C SER A 255 -12.07 -16.59 13.73
N TRP A 256 -13.28 -16.54 13.22
CA TRP A 256 -13.82 -15.43 12.46
C TRP A 256 -15.17 -15.02 13.01
N TRP A 257 -15.33 -13.74 13.35
CA TRP A 257 -16.62 -13.21 13.76
C TRP A 257 -17.62 -13.22 12.60
N ALA A 258 -18.84 -13.71 12.84
CA ALA A 258 -19.89 -13.79 11.83
C ALA A 258 -20.19 -12.42 11.19
N GLY A 259 -20.20 -11.34 11.97
CA GLY A 259 -20.41 -9.98 11.45
C GLY A 259 -19.33 -9.51 10.48
N ASP A 260 -18.15 -10.16 10.45
CA ASP A 260 -17.08 -9.90 9.48
C ASP A 260 -17.22 -10.66 8.18
N ILE A 261 -17.63 -11.92 8.23
CA ILE A 261 -17.63 -12.82 7.07
C ILE A 261 -19.03 -13.08 6.48
N GLY A 262 -20.09 -12.65 7.18
CA GLY A 262 -21.48 -12.99 6.93
C GLY A 262 -21.88 -14.32 7.57
N ASP A 263 -23.18 -14.53 7.81
CA ASP A 263 -23.67 -15.79 8.33
C ASP A 263 -23.66 -16.87 7.24
N ARG A 264 -23.78 -18.15 7.63
CA ARG A 264 -24.00 -19.25 6.70
C ARG A 264 -25.38 -19.07 6.06
N ALA A 265 -25.47 -19.31 4.75
CA ALA A 265 -26.77 -19.36 4.08
C ALA A 265 -27.63 -20.45 4.76
N PRO A 266 -28.93 -20.21 4.99
CA PRO A 266 -29.83 -21.20 5.59
C PRO A 266 -29.90 -22.48 4.75
#